data_AF-A0A3P9CHX1-F1
#
_entry.id   AF-A0A3P9CHX1-F1
#
_cell.length_a   1.000
_cell.length_b   1.000
_cell.length_c   1.000
_cell.angle_alpha   90.00
_cell.angle_beta   90.00
_cell.angle_gamma   90.00
#
_symmetry.space_group_name_H-M   'P 1'
#
loop_
_entity.id
_entity.type
_entity.pdbx_description
1 polymer ?
#
loop_
_entity_poly.entity_id
_entity_poly.type
_entity_poly.pdbx_seq_one_letter_code
_entity_poly.pdbx_strand_id
1 'polypeptide(L)'
;MTGLRNSYQTVWDKFKSQTTAERDLFLQESFPSGFQWATSSVSFKTEGGWSEGGKGETIWDRFGHEGLAFANQTADLACDSYLEEDVAILKQLKVTHYRFSISWSRVLPDAYLLDGVDIRGYTAWSLMDNFEWAKGFSERFGFFYVNHSDPNISRVAKKSVSDYSKIITCNGFPHPASGHECLNPVEGKLTPWIVNST
;
A
#
# COMPACT_ATOMS: atom_id res chain seq x y z
N MET A 1 38.21 -19.26 -6.24
CA MET A 1 36.79 -19.06 -5.88
C MET A 1 36.41 -17.62 -6.21
N THR A 2 35.77 -17.42 -7.36
CA THR A 2 35.25 -16.11 -7.77
C THR A 2 33.93 -15.87 -7.03
N GLY A 3 33.98 -15.03 -5.99
CA GLY A 3 32.78 -14.62 -5.27
C GLY A 3 31.83 -13.85 -6.18
N LEU A 4 30.58 -14.31 -6.26
CA LEU A 4 29.49 -13.63 -6.96
C LEU A 4 29.36 -12.19 -6.40
N ARG A 5 29.69 -11.19 -7.22
CA ARG A 5 29.48 -9.77 -6.86
C ARG A 5 27.99 -9.47 -6.83
N ASN A 6 27.54 -8.77 -5.78
CA ASN A 6 26.15 -8.34 -5.64
C ASN A 6 25.89 -7.12 -6.54
N SER A 7 24.69 -7.00 -7.12
CA SER A 7 24.32 -5.96 -8.10
C SER A 7 24.58 -4.53 -7.59
N TYR A 8 24.37 -4.29 -6.30
CA TYR A 8 24.66 -3.01 -5.65
C TYR A 8 26.13 -2.60 -5.72
N GLN A 9 27.06 -3.55 -5.56
CA GLN A 9 28.50 -3.28 -5.63
C GLN A 9 28.92 -2.90 -7.05
N THR A 10 28.32 -3.54 -8.06
CA THR A 10 28.57 -3.22 -9.47
C THR A 10 28.08 -1.82 -9.85
N VAL A 11 26.89 -1.42 -9.38
CA VAL A 11 26.37 -0.07 -9.59
C VAL A 11 27.25 0.96 -8.89
N TRP A 12 27.65 0.70 -7.64
CA TRP A 12 28.53 1.58 -6.88
C TRP A 12 29.88 1.78 -7.56
N ASP A 13 30.53 0.70 -8.00
CA ASP A 13 31.81 0.78 -8.70
C ASP A 13 31.74 1.58 -10.00
N LYS A 14 30.59 1.57 -10.70
CA LYS A 14 30.36 2.33 -11.93
C LYS A 14 30.26 3.83 -11.67
N PHE A 15 29.67 4.25 -10.55
CA PHE A 15 29.33 5.64 -10.30
C PHE A 15 30.20 6.32 -9.22
N LYS A 16 30.97 5.56 -8.44
CA LYS A 16 31.80 6.10 -7.33
C LYS A 16 32.87 7.11 -7.77
N SER A 17 33.26 7.10 -9.04
CA SER A 17 34.26 8.02 -9.59
C SER A 17 33.66 9.19 -10.37
N GLN A 18 32.33 9.31 -10.41
CA GLN A 18 31.69 10.48 -11.04
C GLN A 18 32.01 11.74 -10.25
N THR A 19 32.35 12.79 -10.99
CA THR A 19 32.52 14.12 -10.41
C THR A 19 31.17 14.70 -9.99
N THR A 20 31.17 15.63 -9.03
CA THR A 20 29.96 16.36 -8.62
C THR A 20 29.27 17.04 -9.81
N ALA A 21 30.05 17.56 -10.76
CA ALA A 21 29.54 18.19 -11.97
C ALA A 21 28.80 17.21 -12.91
N GLU A 22 29.28 15.96 -13.04
CA GLU A 22 28.62 14.93 -13.85
C GLU A 22 27.36 14.37 -13.17
N ARG A 23 27.40 14.22 -11.83
CA ARG A 23 26.24 13.78 -11.05
C ARG A 23 25.11 14.80 -11.10
N ASP A 24 25.46 16.08 -10.98
CA ASP A 24 24.51 17.19 -10.93
C ASP A 24 24.24 17.78 -12.33
N LEU A 25 24.76 17.16 -13.39
CA LEU A 25 24.50 17.56 -14.76
C LEU A 25 23.01 17.37 -15.06
N PHE A 26 22.31 18.49 -15.20
CA PHE A 26 20.92 18.46 -15.63
C PHE A 26 20.86 18.06 -17.12
N LEU A 27 20.17 16.96 -17.42
CA LEU A 27 19.92 16.53 -18.80
C LEU A 27 19.03 17.57 -19.50
N GLN A 28 19.61 18.34 -20.41
CA GLN A 28 18.91 19.30 -21.27
C GLN A 28 18.36 18.66 -22.57
N GLU A 29 18.37 17.34 -22.62
CA GLU A 29 17.95 16.53 -23.77
C GLU A 29 16.44 16.24 -23.73
N SER A 30 15.90 15.77 -24.86
CA SER A 30 14.52 15.28 -24.93
C SER A 30 14.46 13.78 -24.63
N PHE A 31 13.39 13.34 -23.96
CA PHE A 31 13.13 11.91 -23.80
C PHE A 31 12.76 11.26 -25.15
N PRO A 32 12.96 9.93 -25.30
CA PRO A 32 12.59 9.22 -26.52
C PRO A 32 11.13 9.45 -26.93
N SER A 33 10.86 9.38 -28.23
CA SER A 33 9.48 9.41 -28.73
C SER A 33 8.64 8.32 -28.06
N GLY A 34 7.43 8.68 -27.62
CA GLY A 34 6.53 7.77 -26.89
C GLY A 34 6.80 7.67 -25.38
N PHE A 35 7.72 8.44 -24.82
CA PHE A 35 7.91 8.49 -23.37
C PHE A 35 6.62 8.89 -22.65
N GLN A 36 6.24 8.08 -21.65
CA GLN A 36 4.99 8.26 -20.93
C GLN A 36 5.18 9.21 -19.75
N TRP A 37 4.74 10.46 -19.94
CA TRP A 37 4.62 11.41 -18.84
C TRP A 37 3.29 11.18 -18.12
N ALA A 38 3.35 10.97 -16.81
CA ALA A 38 2.20 10.62 -16.00
C ALA A 38 2.25 11.29 -14.62
N THR A 39 1.06 11.45 -14.03
CA THR A 39 0.89 11.69 -12.59
C THR A 39 0.00 10.61 -12.00
N SER A 40 -0.08 10.53 -10.67
CA SER A 40 -0.86 9.51 -10.00
C SER A 40 -1.55 9.97 -8.73
N SER A 41 -2.68 9.35 -8.43
CA SER A 41 -3.43 9.52 -7.19
C SER A 41 -3.71 8.17 -6.52
N VAL A 42 -4.15 8.23 -5.26
CA VAL A 42 -4.61 7.06 -4.51
C VAL A 42 -5.96 7.37 -3.89
N SER A 43 -6.94 6.52 -4.18
CA SER A 43 -8.36 6.69 -3.89
C SER A 43 -8.65 7.21 -2.48
N PHE A 44 -8.13 6.55 -1.43
CA PHE A 44 -8.39 6.95 -0.05
C PHE A 44 -7.93 8.39 0.27
N LYS A 45 -6.85 8.88 -0.38
CA LYS A 45 -6.30 10.21 -0.09
C LYS A 45 -6.97 11.32 -0.90
N THR A 46 -7.66 10.99 -1.98
CA THR A 46 -8.15 12.01 -2.93
C THR A 46 -9.67 11.98 -3.13
N GLU A 47 -10.32 10.81 -3.14
CA GLU A 47 -11.76 10.70 -3.48
C GLU A 47 -12.67 11.42 -2.48
N GLY A 48 -12.55 11.13 -1.18
CA GLY A 48 -13.55 11.56 -0.20
C GLY A 48 -14.79 10.68 -0.22
N GLY A 49 -15.96 11.25 0.08
CA GLY A 49 -17.28 10.60 0.04
C GLY A 49 -17.38 9.33 0.88
N TRP A 50 -16.85 9.33 2.11
CA TRP A 50 -16.54 8.10 2.87
C TRP A 50 -17.70 7.11 3.07
N SER A 51 -18.95 7.59 3.05
CA SER A 51 -20.17 6.79 3.21
C SER A 51 -21.14 6.91 2.02
N GLU A 52 -20.71 7.54 0.93
CA GLU A 52 -21.52 7.75 -0.27
C GLU A 52 -21.55 6.51 -1.16
N GLY A 53 -22.68 6.28 -1.83
CA GLY A 53 -22.81 5.25 -2.86
C GLY A 53 -22.59 3.82 -2.35
N GLY A 54 -22.91 3.54 -1.08
CA GLY A 54 -22.76 2.20 -0.50
C GLY A 54 -21.32 1.82 -0.12
N LYS A 55 -20.37 2.78 -0.13
CA LYS A 55 -19.00 2.53 0.28
C LYS A 55 -18.94 1.92 1.69
N GLY A 56 -18.26 0.78 1.80
CA GLY A 56 -17.92 0.18 3.08
C GLY A 56 -16.85 0.97 3.85
N GLU A 57 -16.91 0.90 5.17
CA GLU A 57 -15.89 1.44 6.06
C GLU A 57 -14.55 0.72 5.86
N THR A 58 -13.45 1.48 5.80
CA THR A 58 -12.08 0.96 5.74
C THR A 58 -11.39 1.11 7.09
N ILE A 59 -10.26 0.40 7.27
CA ILE A 59 -9.40 0.56 8.44
C ILE A 59 -8.90 2.01 8.61
N TRP A 60 -8.79 2.76 7.52
CA TRP A 60 -8.28 4.13 7.55
C TRP A 60 -9.38 5.15 7.87
N ASP A 61 -10.63 4.90 7.47
CA ASP A 61 -11.79 5.68 7.92
C ASP A 61 -11.88 5.60 9.45
N ARG A 62 -11.87 4.37 9.98
CA ARG A 62 -11.87 4.10 11.43
C ARG A 62 -10.74 4.80 12.16
N PHE A 63 -9.51 4.67 11.65
CA PHE A 63 -8.33 5.31 12.23
C PHE A 63 -8.49 6.84 12.33
N GLY A 64 -9.04 7.48 11.30
CA GLY A 64 -9.36 8.91 11.31
C GLY A 64 -10.46 9.26 12.32
N HIS A 65 -11.56 8.51 12.32
CA HIS A 65 -12.71 8.73 13.22
C HIS A 65 -12.38 8.47 14.70
N GLU A 66 -11.39 7.64 15.00
CA GLU A 66 -10.84 7.45 16.35
C GLU A 66 -9.87 8.58 16.78
N GLY A 67 -9.67 9.60 15.94
CA GLY A 67 -8.79 10.74 16.23
C GLY A 67 -7.30 10.39 16.25
N LEU A 68 -6.91 9.30 15.58
CA LEU A 68 -5.52 8.82 15.55
C LEU A 68 -4.70 9.48 14.43
N ALA A 69 -5.36 10.14 13.47
CA ALA A 69 -4.71 10.92 12.45
C ALA A 69 -4.15 12.23 13.01
N PHE A 70 -3.14 12.78 12.34
CA PHE A 70 -2.56 14.07 12.68
C PHE A 70 -3.66 15.14 12.78
N ALA A 71 -3.65 15.91 13.87
CA ALA A 71 -4.63 16.95 14.17
C ALA A 71 -6.10 16.48 14.09
N ASN A 72 -6.37 15.20 14.40
CA ASN A 72 -7.69 14.57 14.36
C ASN A 72 -8.41 14.74 13.01
N GLN A 73 -7.65 14.78 11.91
CA GLN A 73 -8.21 14.90 10.57
C GLN A 73 -8.88 13.60 10.10
N THR A 74 -9.87 13.73 9.22
CA THR A 74 -10.52 12.60 8.54
C THR A 74 -10.35 12.73 7.02
N ALA A 75 -10.45 11.62 6.30
CA ALA A 75 -10.48 11.60 4.84
C ALA A 75 -11.92 11.63 4.29
N ASP A 76 -12.88 12.11 5.09
CA ASP A 76 -14.31 12.05 4.76
C ASP A 76 -14.63 12.83 3.48
N LEU A 77 -14.02 14.01 3.33
CA LEU A 77 -14.05 14.84 2.13
C LEU A 77 -12.77 14.68 1.28
N ALA A 78 -11.62 14.45 1.92
CA ALA A 78 -10.31 14.38 1.27
C ALA A 78 -10.04 15.57 0.32
N CYS A 79 -9.82 15.32 -0.99
CA CYS A 79 -9.67 16.35 -2.01
C CYS A 79 -10.91 16.51 -2.90
N ASP A 80 -12.00 15.80 -2.59
CA ASP A 80 -13.24 15.79 -3.39
C ASP A 80 -13.00 15.48 -4.88
N SER A 81 -12.09 14.52 -5.13
CA SER A 81 -11.62 14.13 -6.46
C SER A 81 -12.69 13.30 -7.19
N TYR A 82 -13.73 13.98 -7.69
CA TYR A 82 -14.77 13.41 -8.55
C TYR A 82 -14.53 13.76 -10.02
N LEU A 83 -13.36 13.34 -10.52
CA LEU A 83 -12.93 13.19 -11.93
C LEU A 83 -13.07 14.36 -12.92
N GLU A 84 -14.13 15.17 -12.95
CA GLU A 84 -14.35 16.16 -14.02
C GLU A 84 -13.30 17.29 -13.98
N GLU A 85 -13.11 17.93 -12.82
CA GLU A 85 -12.11 18.97 -12.61
C GLU A 85 -10.69 18.42 -12.76
N ASP A 86 -10.43 17.23 -12.23
CA ASP A 86 -9.12 16.59 -12.29
C ASP A 86 -8.70 16.29 -13.73
N VAL A 87 -9.63 15.84 -14.58
CA VAL A 87 -9.36 15.62 -16.01
C VAL A 87 -8.99 16.93 -16.71
N ALA A 88 -9.60 18.05 -16.34
CA ALA A 88 -9.23 19.36 -16.89
C ALA A 88 -7.79 19.75 -16.50
N ILE A 89 -7.42 19.53 -15.23
CA ILE A 89 -6.06 19.81 -14.74
C ILE A 89 -5.03 18.88 -15.40
N LEU A 90 -5.33 17.60 -15.56
CA LEU A 90 -4.47 16.63 -16.26
C LEU A 90 -4.21 17.04 -17.71
N LYS A 91 -5.25 17.53 -18.40
CA LYS A 91 -5.11 18.08 -19.77
C LYS A 91 -4.24 19.33 -19.81
N GLN A 92 -4.42 20.24 -18.85
CA GLN A 92 -3.60 21.46 -18.76
C GLN A 92 -2.12 21.13 -18.50
N LEU A 93 -1.85 20.13 -17.65
CA LEU A 93 -0.51 19.62 -17.35
C LEU A 93 0.12 18.90 -18.55
N LYS A 94 -0.68 18.51 -19.56
CA LYS A 94 -0.26 17.79 -20.76
C LYS A 94 0.36 16.41 -20.46
N VAL A 95 -0.07 15.77 -19.37
CA VAL A 95 0.30 14.38 -19.13
C VAL A 95 -0.37 13.48 -20.17
N THR A 96 0.36 12.44 -20.54
CA THR A 96 -0.13 11.44 -21.51
C THR A 96 -0.90 10.31 -20.82
N HIS A 97 -0.64 10.09 -19.53
CA HIS A 97 -1.22 9.00 -18.74
C HIS A 97 -1.59 9.51 -17.34
N TYR A 98 -2.62 8.91 -16.75
CA TYR A 98 -2.98 9.11 -15.36
C TYR A 98 -3.15 7.74 -14.69
N ARG A 99 -2.46 7.55 -13.57
CA ARG A 99 -2.53 6.30 -12.78
C ARG A 99 -3.25 6.57 -11.48
N PHE A 100 -4.36 5.89 -11.22
CA PHE A 100 -5.09 6.00 -9.96
C PHE A 100 -5.31 4.63 -9.34
N SER A 101 -5.54 4.57 -8.03
CA SER A 101 -6.02 3.35 -7.38
C SER A 101 -7.54 3.37 -7.27
N ILE A 102 -8.15 2.19 -7.25
CA ILE A 102 -9.58 2.04 -7.04
C ILE A 102 -9.82 1.77 -5.55
N SER A 103 -10.81 2.43 -4.95
CA SER A 103 -11.22 2.17 -3.56
C SER A 103 -11.90 0.80 -3.44
N TRP A 104 -11.22 -0.16 -2.83
CA TRP A 104 -11.73 -1.52 -2.64
C TRP A 104 -13.10 -1.54 -1.94
N SER A 105 -13.28 -0.71 -0.90
CA SER A 105 -14.52 -0.71 -0.13
C SER A 105 -15.71 -0.09 -0.87
N ARG A 106 -15.47 0.58 -2.01
CA ARG A 106 -16.53 0.99 -2.94
C ARG A 106 -16.93 -0.13 -3.90
N VAL A 107 -16.02 -1.04 -4.22
CA VAL A 107 -16.25 -2.06 -5.25
C VAL A 107 -16.72 -3.36 -4.63
N LEU A 108 -16.05 -3.88 -3.61
CA LEU A 108 -16.24 -5.26 -3.19
C LEU A 108 -17.50 -5.61 -2.41
N PRO A 109 -18.09 -4.74 -1.56
CA PRO A 109 -19.33 -5.10 -0.87
C PRO A 109 -20.41 -5.54 -1.84
N ASP A 110 -20.55 -4.84 -2.97
CA ASP A 110 -21.57 -5.13 -3.97
C ASP A 110 -21.05 -6.07 -5.08
N ALA A 111 -19.81 -5.88 -5.56
CA ALA A 111 -19.28 -6.68 -6.66
C ALA A 111 -19.14 -8.18 -6.32
N TYR A 112 -18.76 -8.51 -5.08
CA TYR A 112 -18.68 -9.92 -4.67
C TYR A 112 -20.06 -10.51 -4.32
N LEU A 113 -20.82 -9.81 -3.48
CA LEU A 113 -22.04 -10.36 -2.87
C LEU A 113 -23.26 -10.26 -3.80
N LEU A 114 -23.32 -9.24 -4.65
CA LEU A 114 -24.48 -8.95 -5.50
C LEU A 114 -24.21 -9.29 -6.98
N ASP A 115 -23.01 -8.98 -7.47
CA ASP A 115 -22.72 -9.07 -8.91
C ASP A 115 -21.87 -10.29 -9.32
N GLY A 116 -21.42 -11.11 -8.36
CA GLY A 116 -20.68 -12.35 -8.63
C GLY A 116 -19.33 -12.15 -9.34
N VAL A 117 -18.69 -10.99 -9.16
CA VAL A 117 -17.38 -10.68 -9.76
C VAL A 117 -16.29 -11.58 -9.18
N ASP A 118 -15.46 -12.17 -10.06
CA ASP A 118 -14.33 -13.03 -9.71
C ASP A 118 -13.18 -12.23 -9.07
N ILE A 119 -13.15 -12.18 -7.75
CA ILE A 119 -12.09 -11.55 -6.95
C ILE A 119 -11.02 -12.57 -6.61
N ARG A 120 -9.80 -12.32 -7.09
CA ARG A 120 -8.70 -13.29 -7.01
C ARG A 120 -7.70 -13.04 -5.87
N GLY A 121 -7.71 -11.88 -5.23
CA GLY A 121 -6.76 -11.61 -4.15
C GLY A 121 -6.84 -10.23 -3.52
N TYR A 122 -6.31 -10.13 -2.31
CA TYR A 122 -6.18 -8.90 -1.52
C TYR A 122 -4.71 -8.65 -1.19
N THR A 123 -4.20 -7.45 -1.48
CA THR A 123 -2.82 -7.06 -1.18
C THR A 123 -2.80 -5.89 -0.20
N ALA A 124 -2.26 -6.11 0.99
CA ALA A 124 -2.01 -5.01 1.93
C ALA A 124 -0.93 -4.06 1.42
N TRP A 125 -1.02 -2.78 1.81
CA TRP A 125 -0.04 -1.78 1.44
C TRP A 125 1.26 -1.97 2.23
N SER A 126 2.28 -2.45 1.53
CA SER A 126 3.65 -2.65 2.00
C SER A 126 3.82 -3.64 3.17
N LEU A 127 4.78 -4.54 2.99
CA LEU A 127 5.23 -5.42 4.07
C LEU A 127 5.97 -4.62 5.16
N MET A 128 6.73 -3.58 4.79
CA MET A 128 7.60 -2.83 5.70
C MET A 128 7.28 -1.35 5.73
N ASP A 129 7.55 -0.70 6.86
CA ASP A 129 7.55 0.76 6.97
C ASP A 129 8.58 1.35 6.00
N ASN A 130 8.18 2.40 5.30
CA ASN A 130 8.98 3.12 4.33
C ASN A 130 9.45 4.47 4.88
N PHE A 131 10.47 5.03 4.22
CA PHE A 131 10.94 6.38 4.54
C PHE A 131 9.95 7.42 4.03
N GLU A 132 9.59 8.38 4.89
CA GLU A 132 8.70 9.49 4.57
C GLU A 132 9.47 10.82 4.59
N TRP A 133 9.38 11.61 3.53
CA TRP A 133 10.25 12.79 3.32
C TRP A 133 10.30 13.77 4.50
N ALA A 134 9.15 14.06 5.10
CA ALA A 134 9.04 15.01 6.21
C ALA A 134 9.28 14.40 7.60
N LYS A 135 9.27 13.06 7.71
CA LYS A 135 9.17 12.34 8.99
C LYS A 135 10.21 11.23 9.15
N GLY A 136 11.03 10.97 8.14
CA GLY A 136 11.95 9.85 8.12
C GLY A 136 11.25 8.51 8.36
N PHE A 137 11.78 7.69 9.27
CA PHE A 137 11.19 6.40 9.66
C PHE A 137 10.28 6.49 10.91
N SER A 138 9.86 7.70 11.29
CA SER A 138 8.96 7.86 12.45
C SER A 138 7.52 7.50 12.12
N GLU A 139 7.08 7.74 10.89
CA GLU A 139 5.79 7.27 10.38
C GLU A 139 5.89 5.80 9.99
N ARG A 140 4.83 5.04 10.29
CA ARG A 140 4.85 3.58 10.24
C ARG A 140 3.62 3.04 9.53
N PHE A 141 3.72 2.81 8.21
CA PHE A 141 2.59 2.39 7.37
C PHE A 141 2.58 0.90 6.97
N GLY A 142 3.68 0.17 7.14
CA GLY A 142 3.77 -1.26 6.83
C GLY A 142 3.41 -2.15 8.01
N PHE A 143 3.52 -3.46 7.81
CA PHE A 143 3.33 -4.46 8.85
C PHE A 143 4.54 -4.63 9.78
N PHE A 144 5.73 -4.39 9.26
CA PHE A 144 6.99 -4.52 9.99
C PHE A 144 7.74 -3.19 9.98
N TYR A 145 8.43 -2.87 11.07
CA TYR A 145 9.38 -1.76 11.10
C TYR A 145 10.80 -2.27 11.29
N VAL A 146 11.77 -1.52 10.80
CA VAL A 146 13.19 -1.83 10.99
C VAL A 146 13.70 -1.10 12.24
N ASN A 147 14.28 -1.85 13.18
CA ASN A 147 14.91 -1.28 14.36
C ASN A 147 16.32 -0.79 14.02
N HIS A 148 16.45 0.50 13.70
CA HIS A 148 17.74 1.11 13.37
C HIS A 148 18.68 1.28 14.58
N SER A 149 18.18 1.09 15.81
CA SER A 149 19.01 1.09 17.02
C SER A 149 19.68 -0.27 17.27
N ASP A 150 19.19 -1.33 16.61
CA ASP A 150 19.79 -2.67 16.65
C ASP A 150 20.93 -2.76 15.61
N PRO A 151 22.17 -3.11 16.00
CA PRO A 151 23.28 -3.33 15.06
C PRO A 151 22.96 -4.36 13.96
N ASN A 152 22.05 -5.29 14.23
CA ASN A 152 21.62 -6.32 13.29
C ASN A 152 20.46 -5.88 12.38
N ILE A 153 19.96 -4.64 12.55
CA ILE A 153 18.89 -4.06 11.72
C ILE A 153 17.67 -5.00 11.67
N SER A 154 17.20 -5.40 12.87
CA SER A 154 16.12 -6.37 13.01
C SER A 154 14.78 -5.82 12.51
N ARG A 155 13.95 -6.72 11.97
CA ARG A 155 12.56 -6.42 11.55
C ARG A 155 11.62 -6.80 12.67
N VAL A 156 10.81 -5.85 13.12
CA VAL A 156 9.90 -6.03 14.25
C VAL A 156 8.46 -5.97 13.76
N ALA A 157 7.68 -7.00 14.07
CA ALA A 157 6.27 -7.11 13.72
C ALA A 157 5.43 -6.11 14.52
N LYS A 158 4.49 -5.43 13.85
CA LYS A 158 3.46 -4.60 14.50
C LYS A 158 2.24 -5.43 14.86
N LYS A 159 1.37 -4.90 15.73
CA LYS A 159 0.13 -5.58 16.15
C LYS A 159 -0.74 -6.00 14.96
N SER A 160 -0.79 -5.18 13.92
CA SER A 160 -1.52 -5.44 12.68
C SER A 160 -1.09 -6.73 11.95
N VAL A 161 0.13 -7.23 12.18
CA VAL A 161 0.58 -8.54 11.65
C VAL A 161 -0.28 -9.67 12.20
N SER A 162 -0.63 -9.63 13.49
CA SER A 162 -1.46 -10.67 14.11
C SER A 162 -2.86 -10.68 13.49
N ASP A 163 -3.45 -9.51 13.32
CA ASP A 163 -4.80 -9.38 12.77
C ASP A 163 -4.85 -9.74 11.28
N TYR A 164 -3.85 -9.31 10.50
CA TYR A 164 -3.76 -9.69 9.09
C TYR A 164 -3.46 -11.18 8.90
N SER A 165 -2.64 -11.79 9.77
CA SER A 165 -2.40 -13.23 9.76
C SER A 165 -3.68 -14.04 10.03
N LYS A 166 -4.56 -13.55 10.92
CA LYS A 166 -5.88 -14.18 11.13
C LYS A 166 -6.73 -14.08 9.86
N ILE A 167 -6.77 -12.92 9.21
CA ILE A 167 -7.53 -12.74 7.96
C ILE A 167 -7.05 -13.73 6.89
N ILE A 168 -5.73 -13.87 6.72
CA ILE A 168 -5.13 -14.85 5.80
C ILE A 168 -5.51 -16.28 6.19
N THR A 169 -5.33 -16.63 7.47
CA THR A 169 -5.60 -17.99 7.99
C THR A 169 -7.06 -18.40 7.80
N CYS A 170 -7.96 -17.44 7.95
CA CYS A 170 -9.40 -17.64 7.84
C CYS A 170 -9.94 -17.44 6.43
N ASN A 171 -9.08 -17.01 5.50
CA ASN A 171 -9.45 -16.59 4.15
C ASN A 171 -10.65 -15.63 4.16
N GLY A 172 -10.66 -14.69 5.11
CA GLY A 172 -11.82 -13.85 5.37
C GLY A 172 -11.70 -13.03 6.65
N PHE A 173 -12.53 -12.00 6.78
CA PHE A 173 -12.56 -11.14 7.96
C PHE A 173 -13.40 -11.78 9.07
N PRO A 174 -12.81 -12.12 10.24
CA PRO A 174 -13.59 -12.65 11.36
C PRO A 174 -14.64 -11.67 11.84
N HIS A 175 -15.83 -12.16 12.17
CA HIS A 175 -16.89 -11.29 12.69
C HIS A 175 -16.47 -10.76 14.07
N PRO A 176 -16.63 -9.46 14.37
CA PRO A 176 -16.13 -8.87 15.60
C PRO A 176 -16.70 -9.50 16.88
N ALA A 177 -17.97 -9.93 16.86
CA ALA A 177 -18.65 -10.48 18.02
C ALA A 177 -18.60 -12.00 18.13
N SER A 178 -18.53 -12.71 16.99
CA SER A 178 -18.66 -14.17 16.93
C SER A 178 -17.39 -14.88 16.44
N GLY A 179 -16.35 -14.13 16.08
CA GLY A 179 -15.10 -14.68 15.54
C GLY A 179 -15.27 -15.31 14.16
N HIS A 180 -14.44 -16.30 13.85
CA HIS A 180 -14.50 -17.10 12.63
C HIS A 180 -14.18 -18.55 12.96
N GLU A 181 -14.83 -19.51 12.30
CA GLU A 181 -14.72 -20.96 12.59
C GLU A 181 -13.26 -21.46 12.55
N CYS A 182 -12.44 -20.94 11.64
CA CYS A 182 -10.98 -21.14 11.55
C CYS A 182 -10.20 -20.88 12.86
N LEU A 183 -10.67 -19.99 13.74
CA LEU A 183 -9.97 -19.58 14.96
C LEU A 183 -10.33 -20.50 16.15
N ASN A 184 -11.45 -21.22 16.05
CA ASN A 184 -11.93 -22.19 17.02
C ASN A 184 -12.41 -23.44 16.27
N PRO A 185 -11.49 -24.24 15.69
CA PRO A 185 -11.87 -25.41 14.92
C PRO A 185 -12.62 -26.39 15.83
N VAL A 186 -13.83 -26.78 15.43
CA VAL A 186 -14.54 -27.90 16.04
C VAL A 186 -13.70 -29.16 15.77
N GLU A 187 -13.39 -29.94 16.81
CA GLU A 187 -12.65 -31.21 16.68
C GLU A 187 -13.24 -32.05 15.54
N GLY A 188 -12.43 -32.31 14.50
CA GLY A 188 -12.79 -33.18 13.39
C GLY A 188 -12.92 -32.54 12.00
N LYS A 189 -12.85 -31.21 11.85
CA LYS A 189 -12.74 -30.57 10.52
C LYS A 189 -11.28 -30.18 10.22
N LEU A 190 -10.58 -30.99 9.44
CA LEU A 190 -9.26 -30.66 8.88
C LEU A 190 -9.38 -29.46 7.92
N THR A 191 -8.57 -28.43 8.12
CA THR A 191 -8.34 -27.39 7.11
C THR A 191 -7.38 -27.92 6.03
N PRO A 192 -7.58 -27.65 4.72
CA PRO A 192 -6.89 -28.39 3.66
C PRO A 192 -5.41 -28.03 3.42
N TRP A 193 -4.85 -27.03 4.12
CA TRP A 193 -3.62 -26.37 3.65
C TRP A 193 -2.47 -26.23 4.66
N ILE A 194 -2.44 -27.02 5.74
CA ILE A 194 -1.20 -27.16 6.52
C ILE A 194 -0.29 -28.14 5.80
N VAL A 195 0.56 -27.62 4.91
CA VAL A 195 1.72 -28.34 4.40
C VAL A 195 2.77 -28.34 5.53
N ASN A 196 2.94 -29.49 6.18
CA ASN A 196 4.02 -29.69 7.13
C ASN A 196 5.37 -29.57 6.42
N SER A 197 6.14 -28.52 6.73
CA SER A 197 7.56 -28.46 6.39
C SER A 197 8.36 -29.26 7.41
N THR A 198 8.96 -30.35 6.93
CA THR A 198 10.02 -31.14 7.60
C THR A 198 11.27 -30.31 7.88
#